data_AF-A0A7W0KDR7-F1
#
_entry.id   AF-A0A7W0KDR7-F1
#
_cell.length_a   1.000
_cell.length_b   1.000
_cell.length_c   1.000
_cell.angle_alpha   90.00
_cell.angle_beta   90.00
_cell.angle_gamma   90.00
#
_symmetry.space_group_name_H-M   'P 1'
#
loop_
_entity.id
_entity.type
_entity.pdbx_description
1 polymer ?
#
loop_
_entity_poly.entity_id
_entity_poly.type
_entity_poly.pdbx_seq_one_letter_code
_entity_poly.pdbx_strand_id
1 'polypeptide(L)'
;MPERPARKRMSRLTTIVVLWMLVVMLPPGAGIVAPANGAVPVSNAVDEITRYALDVNFDPESRTLAGSMTVEWPNQTGGTRDALYFRLYPNADHYGDGQTAVSAVTVDGQLAESTLWTDATVLEV
;
A
#
# COMPACT_ATOMS: atom_id res chain seq x y z
N MET A 1 42.17 -67.69 -36.27
CA MET A 1 42.05 -66.38 -35.60
C MET A 1 42.22 -66.60 -34.11
N PRO A 2 43.08 -65.82 -33.43
CA PRO A 2 43.70 -66.15 -32.15
C PRO A 2 42.88 -65.66 -30.94
N GLU A 3 43.16 -66.19 -29.76
CA GLU A 3 43.58 -65.45 -28.55
C GLU A 3 43.41 -66.33 -27.29
N ARG A 4 44.42 -66.22 -26.43
CA ARG A 4 44.68 -66.98 -25.20
C ARG A 4 44.02 -66.29 -24.00
N PRO A 5 43.99 -66.95 -22.82
CA PRO A 5 43.27 -66.52 -21.63
C PRO A 5 44.10 -65.55 -20.77
N ALA A 6 43.48 -64.89 -19.78
CA ALA A 6 43.95 -64.87 -18.38
C ALA A 6 43.22 -63.82 -17.52
N ARG A 7 42.98 -64.22 -16.27
CA ARG A 7 42.59 -63.40 -15.12
C ARG A 7 43.56 -62.23 -14.89
N LYS A 8 43.06 -61.11 -14.35
CA LYS A 8 43.79 -60.37 -13.31
C LYS A 8 42.88 -59.55 -12.39
N ARG A 9 43.22 -59.64 -11.11
CA ARG A 9 42.61 -59.01 -9.93
C ARG A 9 42.91 -57.51 -9.86
N MET A 10 41.99 -56.75 -9.26
CA MET A 10 42.25 -55.53 -8.48
C MET A 10 41.03 -55.41 -7.52
N SER A 11 41.06 -55.57 -6.18
CA SER A 11 41.89 -54.99 -5.10
C SER A 11 41.99 -53.48 -5.27
N ARG A 12 41.59 -52.58 -4.35
CA ARG A 12 41.22 -52.54 -2.92
C ARG A 12 40.59 -51.13 -2.75
N LEU A 13 39.75 -50.79 -1.77
CA LEU A 13 40.08 -50.31 -0.42
C LEU A 13 38.79 -49.56 0.03
N THR A 14 38.13 -49.95 1.13
CA THR A 14 38.09 -49.22 2.43
C THR A 14 37.10 -48.04 2.38
N THR A 15 36.12 -47.86 3.25
CA THR A 15 36.28 -47.66 4.70
C THR A 15 34.90 -47.52 5.38
N ILE A 16 34.62 -48.42 6.33
CA ILE A 16 33.92 -48.20 7.62
C ILE A 16 32.46 -47.74 7.55
N VAL A 17 31.58 -48.74 7.44
CA VAL A 17 30.21 -48.71 7.94
C VAL A 17 30.24 -49.11 9.42
N VAL A 18 29.23 -48.63 10.14
CA VAL A 18 28.77 -49.06 11.48
C VAL A 18 29.31 -48.20 12.64
N LEU A 19 28.35 -47.77 13.47
CA LEU A 19 28.48 -47.36 14.86
C LEU A 19 28.63 -45.85 15.11
N TRP A 20 27.53 -45.10 15.01
CA TRP A 20 27.18 -43.94 15.90
C TRP A 20 25.75 -43.46 15.58
N MET A 21 24.83 -44.40 15.37
CA MET A 21 23.43 -44.13 15.06
C MET A 21 22.56 -44.47 16.28
N LEU A 22 22.69 -43.68 17.35
CA LEU A 22 21.61 -43.31 18.28
C LEU A 22 22.19 -42.47 19.42
N VAL A 23 21.38 -41.51 19.88
CA VAL A 23 21.52 -40.61 21.04
C VAL A 23 21.99 -39.18 20.69
N VAL A 24 21.21 -38.22 21.20
CA VAL A 24 21.18 -36.74 21.01
C VAL A 24 20.42 -36.33 19.75
N MET A 25 19.11 -36.00 19.71
CA MET A 25 18.16 -35.40 20.67
C MET A 25 18.63 -34.08 21.32
N LEU A 26 18.82 -33.06 20.49
CA LEU A 26 18.38 -31.65 20.65
C LEU A 26 18.91 -30.90 19.40
N PRO A 27 18.11 -30.20 18.57
CA PRO A 27 18.70 -29.30 17.59
C PRO A 27 19.36 -28.13 18.34
N PRO A 28 20.69 -27.94 18.24
CA PRO A 28 21.36 -26.77 18.80
C PRO A 28 21.07 -25.61 17.85
N GLY A 29 19.98 -24.90 18.12
CA GLY A 29 19.57 -23.84 17.20
C GLY A 29 18.23 -23.18 17.51
N ALA A 30 17.79 -23.21 18.78
CA ALA A 30 16.86 -22.18 19.24
C ALA A 30 17.61 -20.84 19.19
N GLY A 31 17.73 -20.29 17.99
CA GLY A 31 18.28 -18.98 17.75
C GLY A 31 17.51 -18.02 18.61
N ILE A 32 18.23 -17.25 19.40
CA ILE A 32 17.71 -16.03 20.00
C ILE A 32 17.15 -15.23 18.82
N VAL A 33 15.82 -15.13 18.73
CA VAL A 33 15.18 -14.17 17.83
C VAL A 33 15.57 -12.82 18.40
N ALA A 34 16.63 -12.21 17.84
CA ALA A 34 16.94 -10.83 18.12
C ALA A 34 15.67 -10.01 17.83
N PRO A 35 15.28 -9.04 18.68
CA PRO A 35 14.23 -8.12 18.27
C PRO A 35 14.71 -7.51 16.96
N ALA A 36 13.90 -7.61 15.92
CA ALA A 36 14.15 -6.93 14.67
C ALA A 36 14.11 -5.43 14.96
N ASN A 37 15.22 -4.87 15.41
CA ASN A 37 15.51 -3.44 15.40
C ASN A 37 15.82 -3.00 13.96
N GLY A 38 15.09 -3.55 12.99
CA GLY A 38 14.97 -2.95 11.68
C GLY A 38 14.04 -1.76 11.89
N ALA A 39 14.62 -0.57 12.07
CA ALA A 39 13.88 0.65 11.82
C ALA A 39 13.29 0.50 10.41
N VAL A 40 11.99 0.26 10.34
CA VAL A 40 11.26 0.36 9.08
C VAL A 40 11.52 1.79 8.61
N PRO A 41 12.13 2.01 7.43
CA PRO A 41 12.35 3.37 6.97
C PRO A 41 10.99 4.06 6.91
N VAL A 42 10.81 5.11 7.69
CA VAL A 42 9.58 5.93 7.73
C VAL A 42 9.38 6.71 6.40
N SER A 43 10.25 6.52 5.40
CA SER A 43 10.42 7.49 4.32
C SER A 43 9.55 7.31 3.07
N ASN A 44 8.54 6.42 3.05
CA ASN A 44 7.61 6.35 1.90
C ASN A 44 6.14 6.61 2.28
N ALA A 45 5.79 6.54 3.57
CA ALA A 45 4.40 6.72 4.01
C ALA A 45 3.85 8.12 3.68
N VAL A 46 4.73 9.12 3.59
CA VAL A 46 4.37 10.53 3.38
C VAL A 46 3.86 10.79 1.95
N ASP A 47 4.31 10.02 0.96
CA ASP A 47 3.86 10.12 -0.44
C ASP A 47 2.61 9.26 -0.71
N GLU A 48 2.27 8.39 0.23
CA GLU A 48 1.11 7.49 0.19
C GLU A 48 -0.13 8.10 0.87
N ILE A 49 -0.04 9.30 1.43
CA ILE A 49 -1.14 9.93 2.14
C ILE A 49 -1.81 10.98 1.26
N THR A 50 -3.16 10.97 1.23
CA THR A 50 -3.94 12.04 0.62
C THR A 50 -3.75 13.34 1.40
N ARG A 51 -3.44 14.43 0.70
CA ARG A 51 -3.23 15.75 1.31
C ARG A 51 -4.31 16.72 0.89
N TYR A 52 -4.73 17.53 1.85
CA TYR A 52 -5.71 18.57 1.65
C TYR A 52 -5.08 19.89 2.07
N ALA A 53 -5.08 20.87 1.17
CA ALA A 53 -4.75 22.24 1.47
C ALA A 53 -6.01 23.09 1.27
N LEU A 54 -6.42 23.81 2.31
CA LEU A 54 -7.60 24.67 2.28
C LEU A 54 -7.14 26.11 2.49
N ASP A 55 -7.45 26.97 1.54
CA ASP A 55 -7.33 28.42 1.67
C ASP A 55 -8.74 28.99 1.75
N VAL A 56 -9.12 29.49 2.92
CA VAL A 56 -10.51 29.83 3.25
C VAL A 56 -10.57 31.16 3.98
N ASN A 57 -11.51 31.99 3.56
CA ASN A 57 -11.88 33.22 4.24
C ASN A 57 -13.25 33.06 4.92
N PHE A 58 -13.34 33.50 6.17
CA PHE A 58 -14.60 33.57 6.91
C PHE A 58 -15.18 34.97 6.83
N ASP A 59 -16.41 35.08 6.35
CA ASP A 59 -17.21 36.30 6.43
C ASP A 59 -18.19 36.20 7.62
N PRO A 60 -18.00 37.00 8.69
CA PRO A 60 -18.87 36.97 9.85
C PRO A 60 -20.26 37.58 9.60
N GLU A 61 -20.42 38.46 8.62
CA GLU A 61 -21.71 39.10 8.32
C GLU A 61 -22.66 38.10 7.66
N SER A 62 -22.18 37.41 6.63
CA SER A 62 -22.94 36.35 5.93
C SER A 62 -22.81 34.97 6.57
N ARG A 63 -21.95 34.82 7.59
CA ARG A 63 -21.63 33.53 8.25
C ARG A 63 -21.16 32.46 7.28
N THR A 64 -20.39 32.85 6.27
CA THR A 64 -19.98 31.98 5.16
C THR A 64 -18.48 31.77 5.14
N LEU A 65 -18.06 30.53 4.83
CA LEU A 65 -16.69 30.19 4.48
C LEU A 65 -16.59 30.09 2.96
N ALA A 66 -15.64 30.80 2.35
CA ALA A 66 -15.41 30.75 0.90
C ALA A 66 -13.90 30.65 0.62
N GLY A 67 -13.54 29.96 -0.47
CA GLY A 67 -12.13 29.77 -0.83
C GLY A 67 -11.91 28.58 -1.75
N SER A 68 -10.73 27.98 -1.67
CA SER A 68 -10.32 26.84 -2.49
C SER A 68 -9.81 25.68 -1.63
N MET A 69 -9.99 24.47 -2.16
CA MET A 69 -9.42 23.25 -1.61
C MET A 69 -8.61 22.56 -2.71
N THR A 70 -7.34 22.27 -2.44
CA THR A 70 -6.48 21.45 -3.28
C THR A 70 -6.35 20.08 -2.64
N VAL A 71 -6.58 19.03 -3.44
CA VAL A 71 -6.46 17.63 -3.01
C VAL A 71 -5.35 16.96 -3.80
N GLU A 72 -4.29 16.52 -3.13
CA GLU A 72 -3.27 15.64 -3.71
C GLU A 72 -3.63 14.21 -3.31
N TRP A 73 -4.12 13.42 -4.27
CA TRP A 73 -4.59 12.07 -4.04
C TRP A 73 -3.68 11.03 -4.72
N PRO A 74 -2.89 10.25 -3.96
CA PRO A 74 -2.12 9.15 -4.52
C PRO A 74 -3.03 7.96 -4.83
N ASN A 75 -3.10 7.57 -6.10
CA ASN A 75 -3.88 6.40 -6.52
C ASN A 75 -3.21 5.09 -6.07
N GLN A 76 -3.77 4.48 -5.03
CA GLN A 76 -3.28 3.23 -4.47
C GLN A 76 -4.06 2.00 -4.92
N THR A 77 -4.97 2.17 -5.87
CA THR A 77 -5.95 1.12 -6.19
C THR A 77 -5.42 0.05 -7.16
N GLY A 78 -4.19 0.21 -7.66
CA GLY A 78 -3.57 -0.71 -8.61
C GLY A 78 -4.10 -0.63 -10.05
N GLY A 79 -4.97 0.33 -10.34
CA GLY A 79 -5.55 0.56 -11.67
C GLY A 79 -5.92 2.02 -11.86
N THR A 80 -6.39 2.38 -13.06
CA THR A 80 -6.90 3.74 -13.33
C THR A 80 -8.16 3.99 -12.53
N ARG A 81 -8.37 5.26 -12.18
CA ARG A 81 -9.63 5.73 -11.60
C ARG A 81 -10.17 6.83 -12.49
N ASP A 82 -11.39 6.61 -12.95
CA ASP A 82 -12.07 7.49 -13.89
C ASP A 82 -12.82 8.61 -13.17
N ALA A 83 -13.09 8.44 -11.87
CA ALA A 83 -13.77 9.45 -11.05
C ALA A 83 -13.33 9.38 -9.58
N LEU A 84 -13.42 10.53 -8.90
CA LEU A 84 -13.33 10.69 -7.45
C LEU A 84 -14.64 11.26 -6.90
N TYR A 85 -15.03 10.82 -5.69
CA TYR A 85 -16.25 11.27 -5.04
C TYR A 85 -15.96 11.99 -3.73
N PHE A 86 -16.50 13.19 -3.58
CA PHE A 86 -16.35 14.03 -2.39
C PHE A 86 -17.70 14.22 -1.69
N ARG A 87 -17.71 14.15 -0.36
CA ARG A 87 -18.92 14.40 0.45
C ARG A 87 -19.05 15.88 0.78
N LEU A 88 -20.20 16.45 0.45
CA LEU A 88 -20.58 17.82 0.79
C LEU A 88 -21.55 17.77 1.98
N TYR A 89 -21.01 17.44 3.16
CA TYR A 89 -21.83 17.17 4.34
C TYR A 89 -22.87 18.24 4.66
N PRO A 90 -22.57 19.56 4.58
CA PRO A 90 -23.57 20.58 4.88
C PRO A 90 -24.85 20.46 4.06
N ASN A 91 -24.81 19.83 2.88
CA ASN A 91 -25.98 19.71 1.99
C ASN A 91 -26.99 18.65 2.44
N ALA A 92 -26.70 17.83 3.45
CA ALA A 92 -27.66 16.83 3.91
C ALA A 92 -28.74 17.47 4.82
N ASP A 93 -30.01 17.03 4.66
CA ASP A 93 -31.19 17.62 5.33
C ASP A 93 -31.07 17.83 6.85
N HIS A 94 -30.31 16.98 7.53
CA HIS A 94 -30.12 17.07 8.99
C HIS A 94 -29.20 18.22 9.43
N TYR A 95 -28.56 18.92 8.50
CA TYR A 95 -27.80 20.15 8.76
C TYR A 95 -28.63 21.43 8.56
N GLY A 96 -29.95 21.31 8.34
CA GLY A 96 -30.84 22.45 8.17
C GLY A 96 -30.54 23.22 6.88
N ASP A 97 -30.43 24.54 6.96
CA ASP A 97 -30.19 25.40 5.80
C ASP A 97 -28.70 25.49 5.39
N GLY A 98 -27.83 24.64 5.96
CA GLY A 98 -26.42 24.57 5.58
C GLY A 98 -26.27 24.16 4.12
N GLN A 99 -25.39 24.83 3.38
CA GLN A 99 -25.05 24.42 2.01
C GLN A 99 -23.56 24.64 1.71
N THR A 100 -23.03 23.82 0.81
CA THR A 100 -21.72 23.93 0.18
C THR A 100 -21.93 23.92 -1.32
N ALA A 101 -21.60 25.03 -1.97
CA ALA A 101 -21.60 25.15 -3.41
C ALA A 101 -20.17 24.98 -3.95
N VAL A 102 -20.05 24.30 -5.09
CA VAL A 102 -18.78 24.14 -5.81
C VAL A 102 -18.93 24.86 -7.14
N SER A 103 -18.09 25.87 -7.37
CA SER A 103 -18.20 26.74 -8.54
C SER A 103 -17.38 26.25 -9.74
N ALA A 104 -16.23 25.62 -9.48
CA ALA A 104 -15.36 25.04 -10.50
C ALA A 104 -14.50 23.93 -9.91
N VAL A 105 -14.13 22.96 -10.73
CA VAL A 105 -13.18 21.91 -10.38
C VAL A 105 -12.09 21.86 -11.45
N THR A 106 -10.84 21.75 -11.02
CA THR A 106 -9.72 21.53 -11.92
C THR A 106 -8.95 20.27 -11.51
N VAL A 107 -8.47 19.53 -12.51
CA VAL A 107 -7.57 18.38 -12.35
C VAL A 107 -6.30 18.71 -13.13
N ASP A 108 -5.15 18.68 -12.43
CA ASP A 108 -3.86 19.06 -12.99
C ASP A 108 -3.87 20.44 -13.70
N GLY A 109 -4.65 21.38 -13.16
CA GLY A 109 -4.81 22.75 -13.67
C GLY A 109 -5.77 22.90 -14.86
N GLN A 110 -6.36 21.81 -15.35
CA GLN A 110 -7.37 21.83 -16.42
C GLN A 110 -8.77 21.77 -15.84
N LEU A 111 -9.71 22.52 -16.42
CA LEU A 111 -11.12 22.45 -16.01
C LEU A 111 -11.66 21.03 -16.22
N ALA A 112 -12.24 20.46 -15.18
CA ALA A 112 -12.84 19.13 -15.20
C ALA A 112 -14.37 19.25 -15.14
N GLU A 113 -15.06 18.28 -15.74
CA GLU A 113 -16.49 18.10 -15.51
C GLU A 113 -16.71 17.63 -14.06
N SER A 114 -17.86 17.99 -13.49
CA SER A 114 -18.26 17.48 -12.18
C SER A 114 -19.78 17.39 -12.09
N THR A 115 -20.25 16.42 -11.32
CA THR A 115 -21.69 16.16 -11.15
C THR A 115 -22.06 16.08 -9.68
N LEU A 116 -23.15 16.74 -9.30
CA LEU A 116 -23.74 16.62 -7.96
C LEU A 116 -24.78 15.51 -7.93
N TRP A 117 -24.62 14.58 -6.99
CA TRP A 117 -25.48 13.42 -6.77
C TRP A 117 -26.12 13.46 -5.40
N THR A 118 -27.13 12.61 -5.20
CA THR A 118 -27.76 12.31 -3.90
C THR A 118 -28.11 13.59 -3.14
N ASP A 119 -29.11 14.31 -3.64
CA ASP A 119 -29.57 15.57 -3.06
C ASP A 119 -28.44 16.60 -2.89
N ALA A 120 -27.52 16.63 -3.85
CA ALA A 120 -26.31 17.45 -3.86
C ALA A 120 -25.30 17.19 -2.73
N THR A 121 -25.36 16.05 -2.05
CA THR A 121 -24.41 15.70 -0.97
C THR A 121 -23.13 15.00 -1.44
N VAL A 122 -23.06 14.62 -2.71
CA VAL A 122 -21.88 13.99 -3.31
C VAL A 122 -21.48 14.73 -4.57
N LEU A 123 -20.22 15.16 -4.64
CA LEU A 123 -19.60 15.67 -5.85
C LEU A 123 -18.78 14.56 -6.50
N GLU A 124 -19.11 14.19 -7.72
CA GLU A 124 -18.25 13.39 -8.60
C GLU A 124 -17.40 14.31 -9.46
N VAL A 125 -16.11 14.01 -9.54
CA VAL A 125 -15.09 14.68 -10.36
C VAL A 125 -14.42 13.65 -11.24
#